data_AF-A0A1I6JB99-F1
#
_entry.id   AF-A0A1I6JB99-F1
#
_cell.length_a   1.000
_cell.length_b   1.000
_cell.length_c   1.000
_cell.angle_alpha   90.00
_cell.angle_beta   90.00
_cell.angle_gamma   90.00
#
_symmetry.space_group_name_H-M   'P 1'
#
loop_
_entity.id
_entity.type
_entity.pdbx_description
1 polymer ?
#
loop_
_entity_poly.entity_id
_entity_poly.type
_entity_poly.pdbx_seq_one_letter_code
_entity_poly.pdbx_strand_id
1 'polypeptide(L)'
;MQWWNDLISWLTSSEAEPIIFAAGVLFVAVVVAALLGAWIATGAVRRIVDQRDRELKTAAIAALVDAATEASVWNSLTPQEQVLADRTVGQADIHVRLLPIRGSDVAANWAAHQLHELKRASATFGYQLDPAVAEFRDRLLDWQRHPSRARKQFQNDLARWRAQRQDPEQTELEAQDTWVAEQHHERYRSATEIATPAEPARDTAPTPTQSATQPVAQPLDDARA
;
A
#
# COMPACT_ATOMS: atom_id res chain seq x y z
N MET A 1 29.02 -2.98 62.87
CA MET A 1 27.79 -2.83 63.70
C MET A 1 27.72 -1.45 64.34
N GLN A 2 28.79 -0.92 64.95
CA GLN A 2 28.80 0.46 65.49
C GLN A 2 28.47 1.54 64.45
N TRP A 3 29.09 1.52 63.26
CA TRP A 3 28.82 2.51 62.20
C TRP A 3 27.33 2.62 61.81
N TRP A 4 26.58 1.53 61.91
CA TRP A 4 25.14 1.51 61.61
C TRP A 4 24.32 2.17 62.72
N ASN A 5 24.69 1.94 63.98
CA ASN A 5 24.09 2.62 65.12
C ASN A 5 24.43 4.10 65.16
N ASP A 6 25.67 4.47 64.83
CA ASP A 6 26.11 5.87 64.79
C ASP A 6 25.41 6.65 63.67
N LEU A 7 25.14 6.00 62.53
CA LEU A 7 24.34 6.56 61.46
C LEU A 7 22.88 6.79 61.90
N ILE A 8 22.25 5.80 62.51
CA ILE A 8 20.86 5.90 62.96
C ILE A 8 20.72 6.95 64.07
N SER A 9 21.64 6.98 65.03
CA SER A 9 21.61 7.95 66.13
C SER A 9 21.75 9.38 65.62
N TRP A 10 22.67 9.62 64.68
CA TRP A 10 22.81 10.89 63.99
C TRP A 10 21.55 11.27 63.21
N LEU A 11 20.97 10.33 62.45
CA LEU A 11 19.76 10.57 61.65
C LEU A 11 18.57 11.03 62.50
N THR A 12 18.48 10.51 63.73
CA THR A 12 17.44 10.89 64.71
C THR A 12 17.83 12.08 65.60
N SER A 13 19.03 12.64 65.44
CA SER A 13 19.50 13.77 66.23
C SER A 13 18.93 15.10 65.71
N SER A 14 18.77 16.07 66.62
CA SER A 14 18.29 17.43 66.30
C SER A 14 19.25 18.23 65.40
N GLU A 15 20.53 17.85 65.29
CA GLU A 15 21.47 18.48 64.36
C GLU A 15 21.26 18.03 62.90
N ALA A 16 20.74 16.81 62.68
CA ALA A 16 20.50 16.27 61.34
C ALA A 16 19.18 16.76 60.71
N GLU A 17 18.23 17.22 61.52
CA GLU A 17 16.91 17.69 61.10
C GLU A 17 16.95 18.68 59.90
N PRO A 18 17.72 19.79 59.92
CA PRO A 18 17.77 20.71 58.79
C PRO A 18 18.41 20.11 57.53
N ILE A 19 19.39 19.21 57.69
CA ILE A 19 20.05 18.54 56.56
C ILE A 19 19.09 17.54 55.90
N ILE A 20 18.37 16.74 56.70
CA ILE A 20 17.38 15.78 56.22
C ILE A 20 16.22 16.50 55.53
N PHE A 21 15.75 17.62 56.11
CA PHE A 21 14.74 18.44 55.48
C PHE A 21 15.20 18.98 54.12
N ALA A 22 16.40 19.56 54.05
CA ALA A 22 16.97 20.07 52.80
C ALA A 22 17.14 18.95 51.74
N ALA A 23 17.63 17.78 52.15
CA ALA A 23 17.75 16.61 51.28
C ALA A 23 16.38 16.12 50.80
N GLY A 24 15.36 16.11 51.66
CA GLY A 24 13.99 15.76 51.33
C GLY A 24 13.37 16.74 50.33
N VAL A 25 13.53 18.05 50.55
CA VAL A 25 13.07 19.09 49.62
C VAL A 25 13.76 18.96 48.27
N LEU A 26 15.09 18.73 48.24
CA LEU A 26 15.84 18.52 47.00
C LEU A 26 15.32 17.28 46.27
N PHE A 27 15.12 16.17 46.97
CA PHE A 27 14.58 14.94 46.40
C PHE A 27 13.20 15.16 45.78
N VAL A 28 12.28 15.81 46.50
CA VAL A 28 10.95 16.13 45.99
C VAL A 28 11.03 17.07 44.79
N ALA A 29 11.90 18.08 44.82
CA ALA A 29 12.09 18.99 43.70
C ALA A 29 12.57 18.25 42.44
N VAL A 30 13.52 17.33 42.58
CA VAL A 30 14.00 16.49 41.47
C VAL A 30 12.90 15.58 40.93
N VAL A 31 12.13 14.93 41.82
CA VAL A 31 11.00 14.06 41.41
C VAL A 31 9.94 14.87 40.65
N VAL A 32 9.55 16.03 41.16
CA VAL A 32 8.57 16.90 40.51
C VAL A 32 9.08 17.39 39.16
N ALA A 33 10.34 17.82 39.08
CA ALA A 33 10.97 18.24 37.83
C ALA A 33 10.99 17.10 36.80
N ALA A 34 11.35 15.88 37.21
CA ALA A 34 11.37 14.70 36.35
C ALA A 34 9.95 14.34 35.85
N LEU A 35 8.94 14.38 36.72
CA LEU A 35 7.56 14.11 36.34
C LEU A 35 7.02 15.15 35.35
N LEU A 36 7.28 16.44 35.59
CA LEU A 36 6.89 17.51 34.67
C LEU A 36 7.59 17.37 33.31
N GLY A 37 8.89 17.08 33.31
CA GLY A 37 9.65 16.82 32.09
C GLY A 37 9.07 15.65 31.29
N ALA A 38 8.79 14.53 31.95
CA ALA A 38 8.19 13.35 31.32
C ALA A 38 6.80 13.64 30.74
N TRP A 39 5.99 14.44 31.43
CA TRP A 39 4.64 14.77 30.99
C TRP A 39 4.65 15.64 29.72
N ILE A 40 5.52 16.65 29.67
CA ILE A 40 5.71 17.51 28.49
C ILE A 40 6.24 16.68 27.31
N ALA A 41 7.27 15.86 27.54
CA ALA A 41 7.86 15.02 26.49
C ALA A 41 6.82 14.05 25.90
N THR A 42 6.05 13.37 26.75
CA THR A 42 5.01 12.44 26.31
C THR A 42 3.91 13.16 25.52
N GLY A 43 3.51 14.35 25.95
CA GLY A 43 2.54 15.18 25.23
C GLY A 43 3.03 15.60 23.84
N ALA A 44 4.30 16.02 23.73
CA ALA A 44 4.92 16.40 22.47
C ALA A 44 5.02 15.22 21.49
N VAL A 45 5.46 14.05 21.96
CA VAL A 45 5.56 12.84 21.13
C VAL A 45 4.20 12.42 20.61
N ARG A 46 3.17 12.37 21.48
CA ARG A 46 1.79 12.04 21.06
C ARG A 46 1.29 13.00 19.99
N ARG A 47 1.52 14.31 20.17
CA ARG A 47 1.12 15.33 19.19
C ARG A 47 1.80 15.12 17.83
N ILE A 48 3.09 14.79 17.82
CA ILE A 48 3.83 14.52 16.58
C ILE A 48 3.28 13.28 15.88
N VAL A 49 3.04 12.20 16.63
CA VAL A 49 2.46 10.96 16.08
C VAL A 49 1.07 11.24 15.50
N ASP A 50 0.20 11.94 16.24
CA ASP A 50 -1.14 12.30 15.76
C ASP A 50 -1.10 13.18 14.51
N GLN A 51 -0.11 14.05 14.39
CA GLN A 51 0.09 14.88 13.21
C GLN A 51 0.54 14.04 12.01
N ARG A 52 1.55 13.17 12.19
CA ARG A 52 2.03 12.25 11.16
C ARG A 52 0.92 11.33 10.67
N ASP A 53 0.10 10.80 11.58
CA ASP A 53 -1.04 9.97 11.23
C ASP A 53 -2.06 10.71 10.34
N ARG A 54 -2.34 11.98 10.62
CA ARG A 54 -3.25 12.80 9.78
C ARG A 54 -2.63 13.10 8.42
N GLU A 55 -1.33 13.40 8.39
CA GLU A 55 -0.58 13.64 7.16
C GLU A 55 -0.57 12.40 6.26
N LEU A 56 -0.25 11.21 6.80
CA LEU A 56 -0.25 9.95 6.04
C LEU A 56 -1.62 9.62 5.44
N LYS A 57 -2.69 9.77 6.23
CA LYS A 57 -4.07 9.53 5.76
C LYS A 57 -4.44 10.49 4.63
N THR A 58 -4.08 11.76 4.76
CA THR A 58 -4.39 12.78 3.75
C THR A 58 -3.56 12.56 2.48
N ALA A 59 -2.28 12.21 2.62
CA ALA A 59 -1.39 11.92 1.50
C ALA A 59 -1.86 10.68 0.72
N ALA A 60 -2.28 9.62 1.39
CA ALA A 60 -2.79 8.43 0.74
C ALA A 60 -4.11 8.69 -0.04
N ILE A 61 -5.02 9.47 0.54
CA ILE A 61 -6.26 9.87 -0.17
C ILE A 61 -5.93 10.77 -1.35
N ALA A 62 -5.04 11.75 -1.17
CA ALA A 62 -4.60 12.62 -2.25
C ALA A 62 -3.97 11.82 -3.40
N ALA A 63 -3.12 10.83 -3.10
CA ALA A 63 -2.53 9.95 -4.10
C ALA A 63 -3.57 9.12 -4.88
N LEU A 64 -4.62 8.62 -4.21
CA LEU A 64 -5.72 7.94 -4.90
C LEU A 64 -6.53 8.87 -5.80
N VAL A 65 -6.77 10.12 -5.36
CA VAL A 65 -7.55 11.10 -6.14
C VAL A 65 -6.75 11.58 -7.35
N ASP A 66 -5.44 11.76 -7.19
CA ASP A 66 -4.51 12.05 -8.28
C ASP A 66 -4.53 10.92 -9.32
N ALA A 67 -4.38 9.67 -8.85
CA ALA A 67 -4.49 8.48 -9.69
C ALA A 67 -5.86 8.35 -10.39
N ALA A 68 -6.96 8.74 -9.72
CA ALA A 68 -8.28 8.77 -10.34
C ALA A 68 -8.39 9.84 -11.44
N THR A 69 -7.72 10.98 -11.26
CA THR A 69 -7.65 12.05 -12.27
C THR A 69 -6.89 11.56 -13.49
N GLU A 70 -5.72 10.93 -13.32
CA GLU A 70 -4.96 10.29 -14.40
C GLU A 70 -5.77 9.18 -15.10
N ALA A 71 -6.47 8.34 -14.33
CA ALA A 71 -7.33 7.28 -14.88
C ALA A 71 -8.49 7.84 -15.73
N SER A 72 -9.06 8.99 -15.33
CA SER A 72 -10.16 9.63 -16.07
C SER A 72 -9.75 10.13 -17.45
N VAL A 73 -8.47 10.45 -17.66
CA VAL A 73 -7.92 10.90 -18.94
C VAL A 73 -7.02 9.86 -19.60
N TRP A 74 -7.08 8.60 -19.16
CA TRP A 74 -6.14 7.54 -19.53
C TRP A 74 -5.95 7.40 -21.06
N ASN A 75 -7.03 7.42 -21.83
CA ASN A 75 -6.96 7.26 -23.29
C ASN A 75 -6.30 8.44 -24.02
N SER A 76 -6.14 9.59 -23.35
CA SER A 76 -5.45 10.77 -23.89
C SER A 76 -3.95 10.78 -23.57
N LEU A 77 -3.51 9.93 -22.62
CA LEU A 77 -2.10 9.82 -22.22
C LEU A 77 -1.30 9.03 -23.25
N THR A 78 -0.05 9.41 -23.43
CA THR A 78 0.92 8.64 -24.23
C THR A 78 1.22 7.29 -23.56
N PRO A 79 1.72 6.28 -24.31
CA PRO A 79 2.05 4.98 -23.73
C PRO A 79 3.06 5.04 -22.56
N GLN A 80 3.98 6.01 -22.60
CA GLN A 80 4.95 6.19 -21.51
C GLN A 80 4.29 6.77 -20.25
N GLU A 81 3.40 7.74 -20.41
CA GLU A 81 2.62 8.32 -19.29
C GLU A 81 1.67 7.30 -18.68
N GLN A 82 1.09 6.41 -19.51
CA GLN A 82 0.26 5.30 -19.05
C GLN A 82 1.03 4.38 -18.08
N VAL A 83 2.26 3.99 -18.41
CA VAL A 83 3.08 3.15 -17.51
C VAL A 83 3.37 3.86 -16.18
N LEU A 84 3.62 5.17 -16.21
CA LEU A 84 3.81 5.96 -15.00
C LEU A 84 2.53 6.03 -14.17
N ALA A 85 1.38 6.26 -14.81
CA ALA A 85 0.08 6.30 -14.16
C ALA A 85 -0.32 4.94 -13.54
N ASP A 86 -0.04 3.80 -14.21
CA ASP A 86 -0.27 2.49 -13.58
C ASP A 86 0.62 2.29 -12.34
N ARG A 87 1.84 2.84 -12.35
CA ARG A 87 2.72 2.81 -11.17
C ARG A 87 2.21 3.72 -10.04
N THR A 88 1.72 4.93 -10.33
CA THR A 88 1.15 5.84 -9.31
C THR A 88 -0.07 5.19 -8.67
N VAL A 89 -0.95 4.57 -9.45
CA VAL A 89 -2.09 3.77 -8.98
C VAL A 89 -1.64 2.65 -8.04
N GLY A 90 -0.63 1.86 -8.44
CA GLY A 90 -0.10 0.78 -7.61
C GLY A 90 0.51 1.27 -6.28
N GLN A 91 1.24 2.39 -6.29
CA GLN A 91 1.77 2.99 -5.06
C GLN A 91 0.66 3.53 -4.15
N ALA A 92 -0.35 4.17 -4.73
CA ALA A 92 -1.50 4.69 -3.99
C ALA A 92 -2.30 3.56 -3.32
N ASP A 93 -2.52 2.43 -4.01
CA ASP A 93 -3.18 1.24 -3.44
C ASP A 93 -2.40 0.68 -2.24
N ILE A 94 -1.07 0.53 -2.38
CA ILE A 94 -0.20 0.06 -1.28
C ILE A 94 -0.31 1.01 -0.08
N HIS A 95 -0.20 2.32 -0.30
CA HIS A 95 -0.30 3.30 0.77
C HIS A 95 -1.63 3.19 1.52
N VAL A 96 -2.75 3.02 0.80
CA VAL A 96 -4.08 2.91 1.40
C VAL A 96 -4.21 1.65 2.25
N ARG A 97 -3.70 0.51 1.78
CA ARG A 97 -3.73 -0.76 2.54
C ARG A 97 -2.92 -0.69 3.82
N LEU A 98 -1.80 0.04 3.80
CA LEU A 98 -0.94 0.25 4.96
C LEU A 98 -1.49 1.27 5.97
N LEU A 99 -2.59 1.98 5.66
CA LEU A 99 -3.15 2.94 6.59
C LEU A 99 -3.73 2.25 7.84
N PRO A 100 -3.49 2.81 9.04
CA PRO A 100 -4.11 2.35 10.28
C PRO A 100 -5.56 2.86 10.39
N ILE A 101 -6.39 2.57 9.37
CA ILE A 101 -7.82 2.90 9.33
C ILE A 101 -8.62 1.60 9.18
N ARG A 102 -9.71 1.49 9.93
CA ARG A 102 -10.61 0.34 9.84
C ARG A 102 -11.19 0.21 8.43
N GLY A 103 -10.95 -0.94 7.79
CA GLY A 103 -11.45 -1.22 6.45
C GLY A 103 -10.61 -0.63 5.32
N SER A 104 -9.33 -0.30 5.56
CA SER A 104 -8.35 0.06 4.53
C SER A 104 -8.36 -0.90 3.35
N ASP A 105 -8.31 -2.21 3.59
CA ASP A 105 -8.32 -3.22 2.51
C ASP A 105 -9.59 -3.17 1.66
N VAL A 106 -10.74 -2.93 2.31
CA VAL A 106 -12.03 -2.82 1.63
C VAL A 106 -12.06 -1.55 0.78
N ALA A 107 -11.60 -0.43 1.34
CA ALA A 107 -11.49 0.84 0.62
C ALA A 107 -10.53 0.74 -0.57
N ALA A 108 -9.40 0.05 -0.41
CA ALA A 108 -8.43 -0.22 -1.47
C ALA A 108 -9.06 -1.05 -2.59
N ASN A 109 -9.73 -2.16 -2.27
CA ASN A 109 -10.42 -2.99 -3.27
C ASN A 109 -11.54 -2.22 -4.00
N TRP A 110 -12.30 -1.41 -3.26
CA TRP A 110 -13.34 -0.55 -3.84
C TRP A 110 -12.73 0.51 -4.76
N ALA A 111 -11.63 1.14 -4.34
CA ALA A 111 -10.94 2.14 -5.12
C ALA A 111 -10.31 1.56 -6.39
N ALA A 112 -9.68 0.40 -6.30
CA ALA A 112 -9.12 -0.31 -7.45
C ALA A 112 -10.20 -0.61 -8.52
N HIS A 113 -11.40 -1.02 -8.09
CA HIS A 113 -12.51 -1.22 -9.01
C HIS A 113 -12.98 0.10 -9.63
N GLN A 114 -13.15 1.16 -8.85
CA GLN A 114 -13.56 2.48 -9.36
C GLN A 114 -12.55 3.07 -10.35
N LEU A 115 -11.26 2.95 -10.06
CA LEU A 115 -10.19 3.39 -10.97
C LEU A 115 -10.23 2.61 -12.29
N HIS A 116 -10.51 1.30 -12.22
CA HIS A 116 -10.68 0.50 -13.44
C HIS A 116 -11.88 0.95 -14.26
N GLU A 117 -13.02 1.24 -13.61
CA GLU A 117 -14.21 1.76 -14.29
C GLU A 117 -13.98 3.16 -14.86
N LEU A 118 -13.27 4.06 -14.15
CA LEU A 118 -12.86 5.37 -14.67
C LEU A 118 -11.97 5.23 -15.90
N LYS A 119 -10.98 4.33 -15.84
CA LYS A 119 -10.07 4.02 -16.96
C LYS A 119 -10.86 3.51 -18.17
N ARG A 120 -11.82 2.61 -17.97
CA ARG A 120 -12.71 2.11 -19.02
C ARG A 120 -13.60 3.23 -19.59
N ALA A 121 -14.17 4.06 -18.73
CA ALA A 121 -15.06 5.16 -19.13
C ALA A 121 -14.31 6.28 -19.87
N SER A 122 -13.00 6.47 -19.61
CA SER A 122 -12.16 7.47 -20.29
C SER A 122 -12.17 7.33 -21.81
N ALA A 123 -12.24 6.09 -22.32
CA ALA A 123 -12.30 5.80 -23.74
C ALA A 123 -13.63 6.25 -24.39
N THR A 124 -14.71 6.35 -23.61
CA THR A 124 -16.06 6.67 -24.10
C THR A 124 -16.45 8.13 -23.87
N PHE A 125 -16.09 8.68 -22.70
CA PHE A 125 -16.60 9.98 -22.23
C PHE A 125 -15.55 11.11 -22.25
N GLY A 126 -14.29 10.82 -22.58
CA GLY A 126 -13.21 11.81 -22.61
C GLY A 126 -13.16 12.62 -21.31
N TYR A 127 -13.20 13.96 -21.42
CA TYR A 127 -13.08 14.89 -20.29
C TYR A 127 -14.34 15.04 -19.41
N GLN A 128 -15.45 14.34 -19.67
CA GLN A 128 -16.70 14.49 -18.90
C GLN A 128 -16.71 13.69 -17.58
N LEU A 129 -15.55 13.23 -17.11
CA LEU A 129 -15.43 12.38 -15.93
C LEU A 129 -15.15 13.15 -14.63
N ASP A 130 -15.03 14.48 -14.69
CA ASP A 130 -14.85 15.33 -13.50
C ASP A 130 -15.89 15.07 -12.38
N PRO A 131 -17.19 14.88 -12.67
CA PRO A 131 -18.16 14.56 -11.62
C PRO A 131 -17.91 13.19 -10.96
N ALA A 132 -17.46 12.20 -11.73
CA ALA A 132 -17.17 10.86 -11.23
C ALA A 132 -15.91 10.88 -10.34
N VAL A 133 -14.88 11.64 -10.73
CA VAL A 133 -13.68 11.85 -9.91
C VAL A 133 -14.03 12.61 -8.62
N ALA A 134 -14.92 13.60 -8.69
CA ALA A 134 -15.41 14.32 -7.51
C ALA A 134 -16.17 13.41 -6.55
N GLU A 135 -17.08 12.56 -7.04
CA GLU A 135 -17.78 11.58 -6.21
C GLU A 135 -16.81 10.58 -5.57
N PHE A 136 -15.84 10.09 -6.34
CA PHE A 136 -14.79 9.19 -5.85
C PHE A 136 -14.03 9.81 -4.67
N ARG A 137 -13.55 11.05 -4.83
CA ARG A 137 -12.90 11.82 -3.76
C ARG A 137 -13.81 11.96 -2.55
N ASP A 138 -15.06 12.38 -2.75
CA ASP A 138 -15.97 12.67 -1.66
C ASP A 138 -16.30 11.40 -0.84
N ARG A 139 -16.36 10.23 -1.49
CA ARG A 139 -16.50 8.94 -0.83
C ARG A 139 -15.26 8.51 -0.05
N LEU A 140 -14.06 8.79 -0.55
CA LEU A 140 -12.82 8.58 0.22
C LEU A 140 -12.76 9.52 1.44
N LEU A 141 -13.21 10.77 1.30
CA LEU A 141 -13.29 11.71 2.41
C LEU A 141 -14.35 11.29 3.45
N ASP A 142 -15.50 10.76 3.02
CA ASP A 142 -16.48 10.18 3.97
C ASP A 142 -15.90 8.95 4.67
N TRP A 143 -15.14 8.10 3.97
CA TRP A 143 -14.43 6.99 4.60
C TRP A 143 -13.39 7.43 5.63
N GLN A 144 -12.63 8.48 5.33
CA GLN A 144 -11.67 9.05 6.28
C GLN A 144 -12.36 9.54 7.56
N ARG A 145 -13.54 10.16 7.44
CA ARG A 145 -14.31 10.71 8.57
C ARG A 145 -15.09 9.62 9.33
N HIS A 146 -15.67 8.66 8.61
CA HIS A 146 -16.60 7.65 9.14
C HIS A 146 -16.24 6.23 8.64
N PRO A 147 -15.06 5.69 8.99
CA PRO A 147 -14.53 4.47 8.36
C PRO A 147 -15.42 3.25 8.54
N SER A 148 -16.05 3.09 9.70
CA SER A 148 -16.96 1.98 9.99
C SER A 148 -18.23 2.00 9.13
N ARG A 149 -18.75 3.19 8.81
CA ARG A 149 -19.96 3.36 8.00
C ARG A 149 -19.63 3.19 6.53
N ALA A 150 -18.62 3.92 6.04
CA ALA A 150 -18.19 3.87 4.66
C ALA A 150 -17.69 2.47 4.26
N ARG A 151 -17.02 1.74 5.16
CA ARG A 151 -16.67 0.33 4.93
C ARG A 151 -17.88 -0.52 4.52
N LYS A 152 -19.03 -0.35 5.19
CA LYS A 152 -20.25 -1.10 4.83
C LYS A 152 -20.76 -0.71 3.46
N GLN A 153 -20.73 0.59 3.12
CA GLN A 153 -21.11 1.07 1.80
C GLN A 153 -20.20 0.49 0.71
N PHE A 154 -18.88 0.51 0.90
CA PHE A 154 -17.92 -0.08 -0.02
C PHE A 154 -18.10 -1.60 -0.16
N GLN A 155 -18.36 -2.31 0.93
CA GLN A 155 -18.68 -3.74 0.88
C GLN A 155 -19.95 -4.02 0.07
N ASN A 156 -20.99 -3.20 0.26
CA ASN A 156 -22.23 -3.33 -0.49
C ASN A 156 -22.03 -3.03 -1.98
N ASP A 157 -21.25 -2.01 -2.32
CA ASP A 157 -20.91 -1.70 -3.71
C ASP A 157 -20.13 -2.84 -4.36
N LEU A 158 -19.10 -3.35 -3.68
CA LEU A 158 -18.32 -4.50 -4.14
C LEU A 158 -19.20 -5.74 -4.33
N ALA A 159 -20.15 -5.99 -3.42
CA ALA A 159 -21.10 -7.10 -3.55
C ALA A 159 -22.03 -6.90 -4.75
N ARG A 160 -22.55 -5.68 -4.95
CA ARG A 160 -23.37 -5.32 -6.10
C ARG A 160 -22.62 -5.52 -7.41
N TRP A 161 -21.37 -5.08 -7.51
CA TRP A 161 -20.58 -5.24 -8.74
C TRP A 161 -20.25 -6.70 -9.03
N ARG A 162 -19.97 -7.52 -8.01
CA ARG A 162 -19.81 -8.96 -8.20
C ARG A 162 -21.10 -9.58 -8.74
N ALA A 163 -22.25 -9.22 -8.19
CA ALA A 163 -23.53 -9.71 -8.67
C ALA A 163 -23.85 -9.27 -10.12
N GLN A 164 -23.45 -8.05 -10.50
CA GLN A 164 -23.61 -7.54 -11.88
C GLN A 164 -22.66 -8.20 -12.89
N ARG A 165 -21.48 -8.67 -12.43
CA ARG A 165 -20.52 -9.38 -13.28
C ARG A 165 -20.91 -10.85 -13.50
N GLN A 166 -21.61 -11.46 -12.54
CA GLN A 166 -22.11 -12.84 -12.62
C GLN A 166 -23.36 -12.99 -13.51
N ASP A 167 -23.34 -12.43 -14.73
CA ASP A 167 -24.18 -12.96 -15.80
C ASP A 167 -23.70 -14.40 -16.11
N PRO A 168 -24.61 -15.35 -16.39
CA PRO A 168 -24.30 -16.78 -16.44
C PRO A 168 -23.17 -17.15 -17.40
N GLU A 169 -23.05 -16.44 -18.54
CA GLU A 169 -21.97 -16.65 -19.52
C GLU A 169 -20.56 -16.38 -18.95
N GLN A 170 -20.39 -15.42 -18.03
CA GLN A 170 -19.07 -15.13 -17.45
C GLN A 170 -18.67 -16.16 -16.40
N THR A 171 -19.63 -16.75 -15.70
CA THR A 171 -19.37 -17.86 -14.76
C THR A 171 -18.90 -19.10 -15.51
N GLU A 172 -19.43 -19.33 -16.72
CA GLU A 172 -18.99 -20.41 -17.61
C GLU A 172 -17.59 -20.17 -18.21
N LEU A 173 -17.24 -18.91 -18.48
CA LEU A 173 -15.90 -18.53 -18.94
C LEU A 173 -14.85 -18.64 -17.83
N GLU A 174 -15.14 -18.19 -16.62
CA GLU A 174 -14.24 -18.35 -15.46
C GLU A 174 -14.06 -19.84 -15.09
N ALA A 175 -15.12 -20.64 -15.22
CA ALA A 175 -15.03 -22.10 -15.08
C ALA A 175 -14.18 -22.75 -16.19
N GLN A 176 -14.29 -22.27 -17.43
CA GLN A 176 -13.43 -22.68 -18.54
C GLN A 176 -11.96 -22.31 -18.30
N ASP A 177 -11.66 -21.09 -17.88
CA ASP A 177 -10.30 -20.65 -17.60
C ASP A 177 -9.68 -21.42 -16.42
N THR A 178 -10.48 -21.72 -15.39
CA THR A 178 -10.04 -22.57 -14.28
C THR A 178 -9.76 -23.99 -14.75
N TRP A 179 -10.62 -24.56 -15.60
CA TRP A 179 -10.41 -25.89 -16.19
C TRP A 179 -9.17 -25.92 -17.11
N VAL A 180 -8.93 -24.86 -17.90
CA VAL A 180 -7.72 -24.71 -18.72
C VAL A 180 -6.48 -24.61 -17.84
N ALA A 181 -6.53 -23.85 -16.74
CA ALA A 181 -5.44 -23.73 -15.79
C ALA A 181 -5.13 -25.06 -15.08
N GLU A 182 -6.15 -25.83 -14.71
CA GLU A 182 -6.02 -27.18 -14.15
C GLU A 182 -5.41 -28.16 -15.15
N GLN A 183 -5.88 -28.16 -16.41
CA GLN A 183 -5.30 -28.95 -17.51
C GLN A 183 -3.84 -28.60 -17.77
N HIS A 184 -3.49 -27.31 -17.78
CA HIS A 184 -2.10 -26.86 -17.88
C HIS A 184 -1.29 -27.33 -16.66
N HIS A 185 -1.83 -27.19 -15.46
CA HIS A 185 -1.17 -27.64 -14.23
C HIS A 185 -0.92 -29.16 -14.23
N GLU A 186 -1.88 -29.98 -14.67
CA GLU A 186 -1.74 -31.44 -14.80
C GLU A 186 -0.73 -31.83 -15.88
N ARG A 187 -0.74 -31.14 -17.02
CA ARG A 187 0.20 -31.37 -18.13
C ARG A 187 1.65 -31.06 -17.72
N TYR A 188 1.88 -30.02 -16.90
CA TYR A 188 3.20 -29.68 -16.39
C TYR A 188 3.60 -30.41 -15.10
N ARG A 189 2.63 -30.90 -14.31
CA ARG A 189 2.89 -31.82 -13.18
C ARG A 189 3.45 -33.15 -13.69
N SER A 190 2.90 -33.65 -14.79
CA SER A 190 3.38 -34.86 -15.48
C SER A 190 4.80 -34.70 -16.06
N ALA A 191 5.20 -33.47 -16.42
CA ALA A 191 6.57 -33.16 -16.86
C ALA A 191 7.57 -33.02 -15.70
N THR A 192 7.09 -32.85 -14.46
CA THR A 192 7.94 -32.65 -13.27
C THR A 192 8.18 -33.96 -12.51
N GLU A 193 7.41 -35.02 -12.77
CA GLU A 193 7.46 -36.28 -11.99
C GLU A 193 8.34 -37.40 -12.59
N ILE A 194 9.09 -37.15 -13.67
CA ILE A 194 10.20 -38.03 -14.10
C ILE A 194 11.40 -37.20 -14.55
N ALA A 195 12.21 -36.77 -13.59
CA ALA A 195 13.65 -36.58 -13.76
C ALA A 195 14.33 -36.84 -12.41
N THR A 196 14.59 -38.11 -12.10
CA THR A 196 15.55 -38.50 -11.07
C THR A 196 16.88 -37.78 -11.33
N PRO A 197 17.55 -37.19 -10.31
CA PRO A 197 18.77 -36.43 -10.54
C PRO A 197 19.89 -37.35 -11.02
N ALA A 198 20.26 -37.26 -12.30
CA ALA A 198 21.57 -37.67 -12.76
C ALA A 198 22.53 -36.48 -12.60
N GLU A 199 23.67 -36.77 -11.98
CA GLU A 199 24.82 -35.94 -11.66
C GLU A 199 25.33 -35.06 -12.84
N PRO A 200 26.00 -33.91 -12.58
CA PRO A 200 25.98 -32.76 -13.49
C PRO A 200 26.97 -32.90 -14.64
N ALA A 201 26.45 -32.94 -15.87
CA ALA A 201 27.25 -32.63 -17.06
C ALA A 201 27.23 -31.10 -17.27
N ARG A 202 28.39 -30.47 -17.12
CA ARG A 202 28.64 -29.11 -17.60
C ARG A 202 28.53 -29.12 -19.12
N ASP A 203 27.52 -28.45 -19.67
CA ASP A 203 27.57 -27.97 -21.05
C ASP A 203 26.83 -26.63 -21.16
N THR A 204 27.62 -25.56 -21.13
CA THR A 204 27.20 -24.21 -21.52
C THR A 204 27.18 -24.14 -23.04
N ALA A 205 26.02 -24.32 -23.64
CA ALA A 205 25.77 -23.97 -25.04
C ALA A 205 24.65 -22.91 -25.11
N PRO A 206 24.89 -21.75 -25.74
CA PRO A 206 23.90 -20.69 -25.83
C PRO A 206 22.78 -21.05 -26.82
N THR A 207 21.55 -20.73 -26.43
CA THR A 207 20.33 -20.81 -27.24
C THR A 207 20.52 -20.08 -28.57
N PRO A 208 20.18 -20.69 -29.73
CA PRO A 208 20.24 -20.01 -31.01
C PRO A 208 19.12 -18.96 -31.09
N THR A 209 19.53 -17.70 -31.18
CA THR A 209 18.71 -16.55 -31.58
C THR A 209 18.08 -16.84 -32.95
N GLN A 210 16.76 -16.88 -33.02
CA GLN A 210 16.04 -16.91 -34.31
C GLN A 210 16.31 -15.58 -35.04
N SER A 211 17.12 -15.64 -36.08
CA SER A 211 17.38 -14.54 -37.00
C SER A 211 16.09 -14.14 -37.70
N ALA A 212 15.67 -12.89 -37.50
CA ALA A 212 14.66 -12.23 -38.30
C ALA A 212 15.09 -12.24 -39.77
N THR A 213 14.26 -12.86 -40.62
CA THR A 213 14.36 -12.88 -42.07
C THR A 213 14.39 -11.45 -42.62
N GLN A 214 15.54 -11.04 -43.17
CA GLN A 214 15.67 -9.84 -44.00
C GLN A 214 14.89 -10.03 -45.32
N PRO A 215 14.18 -9.01 -45.82
CA PRO A 215 13.67 -9.00 -47.19
C PRO A 215 14.81 -8.77 -48.18
N VAL A 216 14.85 -9.62 -49.21
CA VAL A 216 15.74 -9.55 -50.37
C VAL A 216 15.48 -8.26 -51.15
N ALA A 217 16.49 -7.40 -51.26
CA ALA A 217 16.52 -6.34 -52.26
C ALA A 217 17.12 -6.91 -53.57
N GLN A 218 16.32 -6.92 -54.64
CA GLN A 218 16.75 -7.28 -55.99
C GLN A 218 17.76 -6.24 -56.53
N PRO A 219 18.87 -6.67 -57.17
CA PRO A 219 19.71 -5.76 -57.93
C PRO A 219 19.08 -5.52 -59.31
N LEU A 220 18.87 -4.24 -59.62
CA LEU A 220 18.53 -3.75 -60.95
C LEU A 220 19.85 -3.51 -61.69
N ASP A 221 20.21 -4.38 -62.63
CA ASP A 221 21.30 -4.13 -63.56
C ASP A 221 20.93 -4.74 -64.92
N ASP A 222 20.55 -3.88 -65.86
CA ASP A 222 20.65 -4.17 -67.28
C ASP A 222 21.03 -2.88 -68.01
N ALA A 223 22.23 -2.92 -68.57
CA ALA A 223 22.89 -1.83 -69.23
C ALA A 223 22.72 -1.95 -70.77
N ARG A 224 22.48 -0.79 -71.39
CA ARG A 224 22.86 -0.39 -72.77
C ARG A 224 22.09 -0.98 -73.97
N ALA A 225 21.44 -0.06 -74.68
CA ALA A 225 21.70 0.21 -76.10
C ALA A 225 21.75 1.72 -76.31
#